data_AF-A0A920CRU7-F1
#
_entry.id   AF-A0A920CRU7-F1
#
_cell.length_a   1.000
_cell.length_b   1.000
_cell.length_c   1.000
_cell.angle_alpha   90.00
_cell.angle_beta   90.00
_cell.angle_gamma   90.00
#
_symmetry.space_group_name_H-M   'P 1'
#
loop_
_entity.id
_entity.type
_entity.pdbx_description
1 polymer ?
#
loop_
_entity_poly.entity_id
_entity_poly.type
_entity_poly.pdbx_seq_one_letter_code
_entity_poly.pdbx_strand_id
1 'polypeptide(L)'
;MDAWHLAEMFYRGDVKPHRTWAEELIELQHLTRQHEFMTSLHVQAKLNARALLEQVCPTYEKVFYNLFSTTSLHVLRSMLRGNTVTEEIVRKTAGSSLGAAWTRTKLEQIQALSSHSKTSNAQRTALLCMVEIVLTQQETA
;
A
#
# COMPACT_ATOMS: atom_id res chain seq x y z
N MET A 1 25.24 37.42 14.67
CA MET A 1 24.07 37.11 15.51
C MET A 1 24.01 35.60 15.62
N ASP A 2 24.24 35.05 16.81
CA ASP A 2 24.21 33.60 17.06
C ASP A 2 22.81 33.16 17.55
N ALA A 3 22.56 31.85 17.55
CA ALA A 3 21.27 31.29 17.96
C ALA A 3 20.91 31.63 19.42
N TRP A 4 21.93 31.85 20.26
CA TRP A 4 21.77 32.19 21.66
C TRP A 4 21.26 33.62 21.85
N HIS A 5 21.88 34.62 21.20
CA HIS A 5 21.39 36.00 21.21
C HIS A 5 20.00 36.13 20.59
N LEU A 6 19.69 35.35 19.54
CA LEU A 6 18.36 35.36 18.92
C LEU A 6 17.28 34.83 19.89
N ALA A 7 17.58 33.75 20.62
CA ALA A 7 16.68 33.19 21.62
C ALA A 7 16.45 34.17 22.79
N GLU A 8 17.51 34.85 23.24
CA GLU A 8 17.41 35.85 24.30
C GLU A 8 16.54 37.06 23.90
N MET A 9 16.71 37.57 22.67
CA MET A 9 15.88 38.64 22.11
C MET A 9 14.40 38.24 21.97
N PHE A 10 14.12 36.97 21.62
CA PHE A 10 12.77 36.42 21.62
C PHE A 10 12.17 36.36 23.03
N TYR A 11 12.96 35.96 24.02
CA TYR A 11 12.51 35.79 25.40
C TYR A 11 12.20 37.12 26.09
N ARG A 12 12.98 38.16 25.80
CA ARG A 12 12.75 39.53 26.29
C ARG A 12 11.57 40.23 25.62
N GLY A 13 10.99 39.65 24.56
CA GLY A 13 9.93 40.27 23.77
C GLY A 13 10.42 41.39 22.85
N ASP A 14 11.74 41.55 22.72
CA ASP A 14 12.41 42.59 21.92
C ASP A 14 12.26 42.34 20.41
N VAL A 15 11.81 41.14 20.02
CA VAL A 15 11.57 40.75 18.63
C VAL A 15 10.14 40.25 18.49
N LYS A 16 9.35 40.93 17.66
CA LYS A 16 8.09 40.38 17.15
C LYS A 16 8.37 39.56 15.89
N PRO A 17 7.72 38.41 15.69
CA PRO A 17 7.81 37.68 14.44
C PRO A 17 7.49 38.64 13.29
N HIS A 18 8.42 38.80 12.35
CA HIS A 18 8.21 39.66 11.18
C HIS A 18 7.00 39.20 10.34
N ARG A 19 6.62 37.92 10.47
CA ARG A 19 5.49 37.31 9.79
C ARG A 19 4.71 36.41 10.75
N THR A 20 3.54 36.86 11.18
CA THR A 20 2.52 36.00 11.79
C THR A 20 1.85 35.23 10.67
N TRP A 21 2.34 34.04 10.36
CA TRP A 21 1.59 33.15 9.46
C TRP A 21 0.26 32.81 10.13
N ALA A 22 -0.83 32.85 9.37
CA ALA A 22 -2.11 32.36 9.87
C ALA A 22 -1.90 30.91 10.36
N GLU A 23 -2.42 30.59 11.54
CA GLU A 23 -2.29 29.26 12.15
C GLU A 23 -2.70 28.15 11.17
N GLU A 24 -3.73 28.41 10.36
CA GLU A 24 -4.20 27.56 9.26
C GLU A 24 -3.11 27.16 8.26
N LEU A 25 -2.18 28.08 7.93
CA LEU A 25 -1.12 27.78 6.98
C LEU A 25 -0.04 26.89 7.61
N ILE A 26 0.26 27.10 8.89
CA ILE A 26 1.21 26.25 9.62
C ILE A 26 0.63 24.83 9.73
N GLU A 27 -0.67 24.72 10.03
CA GLU A 27 -1.40 23.46 10.06
C GLU A 27 -1.38 22.77 8.69
N LEU A 28 -1.69 23.49 7.60
CA LEU A 28 -1.65 22.94 6.25
C LEU A 28 -0.25 22.44 5.87
N GLN A 29 0.80 23.18 6.22
CA GLN A 29 2.18 22.74 6.01
C GLN A 29 2.50 21.48 6.81
N HIS A 30 2.00 21.38 8.04
CA HIS A 30 2.18 20.19 8.87
C HIS A 30 1.48 18.98 8.25
N LEU A 31 0.21 19.12 7.85
CA LEU A 31 -0.56 18.06 7.17
C LEU A 31 0.11 17.64 5.86
N THR A 32 0.65 18.59 5.09
CA THR A 32 1.38 18.28 3.85
C THR A 32 2.62 17.42 4.12
N ARG A 33 3.42 17.75 5.14
CA ARG A 33 4.58 16.93 5.54
C ARG A 33 4.16 15.55 6.03
N GLN A 34 3.06 15.46 6.77
CA GLN A 34 2.50 14.17 7.20
C GLN A 34 2.07 13.33 5.99
N HIS A 35 1.39 13.91 5.01
CA HIS A 35 0.99 13.22 3.79
C HIS A 35 2.21 12.70 3.01
N GLU A 36 3.25 13.51 2.85
CA GLU A 36 4.50 13.10 2.20
C GLU A 36 5.15 11.91 2.93
N PHE A 37 5.21 11.98 4.26
CA PHE A 37 5.69 10.88 5.10
C PHE A 37 4.88 9.61 4.90
N MET A 38 3.54 9.67 4.98
CA MET A 38 2.68 8.51 4.76
C MET A 38 2.83 7.94 3.35
N THR A 39 2.97 8.81 2.34
CA THR A 39 3.19 8.39 0.95
C THR A 39 4.50 7.61 0.82
N SER A 40 5.59 8.10 1.43
CA SER A 40 6.87 7.40 1.43
C SER A 40 6.77 6.01 2.08
N LEU A 41 6.06 5.91 3.20
CA LEU A 41 5.85 4.65 3.91
C LEU A 41 5.01 3.68 3.07
N HIS A 42 3.98 4.17 2.38
CA HIS A 42 3.15 3.38 1.47
C HIS A 42 3.97 2.80 0.30
N VAL A 43 4.82 3.62 -0.33
CA VAL A 43 5.73 3.16 -1.40
C VAL A 43 6.67 2.07 -0.87
N GLN A 44 7.27 2.27 0.31
CA GLN A 44 8.15 1.27 0.91
C GLN A 44 7.42 -0.04 1.25
N ALA A 45 6.19 0.05 1.79
CA ALA A 45 5.36 -1.10 2.09
C ALA A 45 5.05 -1.91 0.81
N LYS A 46 4.75 -1.24 -0.30
CA LYS A 46 4.56 -1.90 -1.61
C LYS A 46 5.82 -2.60 -2.09
N LEU A 47 6.99 -1.96 -1.98
CA LEU A 47 8.26 -2.60 -2.37
C LEU A 47 8.56 -3.84 -1.52
N ASN A 48 8.37 -3.74 -0.20
CA ASN A 48 8.56 -4.86 0.72
C ASN A 48 7.56 -6.00 0.43
N ALA A 49 6.30 -5.68 0.17
CA ALA A 49 5.28 -6.65 -0.21
C ALA A 49 5.62 -7.36 -1.52
N ARG A 50 6.13 -6.63 -2.52
CA ARG A 50 6.60 -7.22 -3.78
C ARG A 50 7.78 -8.17 -3.58
N ALA A 51 8.76 -7.77 -2.77
CA ALA A 51 9.90 -8.64 -2.46
C ALA A 51 9.48 -9.92 -1.73
N LEU A 52 8.55 -9.84 -0.77
CA LEU A 52 7.99 -11.01 -0.10
C LEU A 52 7.12 -11.85 -1.04
N LEU A 53 6.37 -11.22 -1.93
CA LEU A 53 5.55 -11.93 -2.92
C LEU A 53 6.42 -12.77 -3.84
N GLU A 54 7.56 -12.26 -4.29
CA GLU A 54 8.49 -13.02 -5.14
C GLU A 54 9.07 -14.25 -4.39
N GLN A 55 9.23 -14.16 -3.08
CA GLN A 55 9.66 -15.30 -2.25
C GLN A 55 8.53 -16.33 -2.06
N VAL A 56 7.28 -15.88 -1.93
CA VAL A 56 6.12 -16.73 -1.58
C VAL A 56 5.45 -17.34 -2.83
N CYS A 57 5.24 -16.54 -3.85
CA CYS A 57 4.57 -16.92 -5.07
C CYS A 57 5.35 -16.37 -6.26
N PRO A 58 6.52 -16.97 -6.57
CA PRO A 58 7.28 -16.57 -7.74
C PRO A 58 6.38 -16.72 -8.96
N THR A 59 6.46 -15.80 -9.92
CA THR A 59 5.61 -15.76 -11.13
C THR A 59 4.23 -15.10 -10.95
N TYR A 60 3.85 -14.65 -9.76
CA TYR A 60 2.57 -13.93 -9.59
C TYR A 60 2.50 -12.65 -10.46
N GLU A 61 3.63 -11.97 -10.66
CA GLU A 61 3.75 -10.82 -11.58
C GLU A 61 3.36 -11.12 -13.03
N LYS A 62 3.50 -12.38 -13.49
CA LYS A 62 3.08 -12.77 -14.84
C LYS A 62 1.55 -12.89 -14.96
N VAL A 63 0.86 -13.06 -13.83
CA VAL A 63 -0.60 -13.15 -13.78
C VAL A 63 -1.22 -11.76 -13.66
N PHE A 64 -0.65 -10.86 -12.88
CA PHE A 64 -1.16 -9.49 -12.78
C PHE A 64 -0.08 -8.48 -13.11
N TYR A 65 -0.27 -7.74 -14.22
CA TYR A 65 0.61 -6.62 -14.58
C TYR A 65 0.67 -5.56 -13.47
N ASN A 66 -0.49 -5.24 -12.89
CA ASN A 66 -0.57 -4.40 -11.70
C ASN A 66 -0.84 -5.26 -10.45
N LEU A 67 0.23 -5.59 -9.73
CA LEU A 67 0.21 -6.35 -8.48
C LEU A 67 -0.70 -5.74 -7.41
N PHE A 68 -0.77 -4.41 -7.35
CA PHE A 68 -1.53 -3.66 -6.36
C PHE A 68 -2.87 -3.16 -6.92
N SER A 69 -3.39 -3.77 -7.99
CA SER A 69 -4.77 -3.56 -8.40
C SER A 69 -5.74 -4.20 -7.40
N THR A 70 -6.94 -3.64 -7.26
CA THR A 70 -7.97 -4.14 -6.33
C THR A 70 -8.27 -5.63 -6.56
N THR A 71 -8.41 -6.02 -7.83
CA THR A 71 -8.60 -7.43 -8.23
C THR A 71 -7.45 -8.32 -7.80
N SER A 72 -6.21 -7.91 -8.09
CA SER A 72 -5.00 -8.65 -7.74
C SER A 72 -4.90 -8.84 -6.22
N LEU A 73 -5.06 -7.77 -5.45
CA LEU A 73 -4.95 -7.82 -3.99
C LEU A 73 -6.02 -8.70 -3.34
N HIS A 74 -7.25 -8.68 -3.83
CA HIS A 74 -8.29 -9.58 -3.32
C HIS A 74 -8.06 -11.05 -3.68
N VAL A 75 -7.56 -11.32 -4.89
CA VAL A 75 -7.15 -12.67 -5.30
C VAL A 75 -5.99 -13.15 -4.42
N LEU A 76 -4.95 -12.33 -4.26
CA LEU A 76 -3.79 -12.63 -3.44
C LEU A 76 -4.19 -12.87 -1.98
N ARG A 77 -5.04 -12.02 -1.40
CA ARG A 77 -5.60 -12.22 -0.05
C ARG A 77 -6.30 -13.57 0.08
N SER A 78 -7.10 -13.95 -0.90
CA SER A 78 -7.83 -15.23 -0.88
C SER A 78 -6.85 -16.42 -0.92
N MET A 79 -5.84 -16.37 -1.79
CA MET A 79 -4.78 -17.38 -1.86
C MET A 79 -3.98 -17.47 -0.55
N LEU A 80 -3.60 -16.32 0.03
CA LEU A 80 -2.84 -16.25 1.29
C LEU A 80 -3.66 -16.63 2.53
N ARG A 81 -4.99 -16.68 2.44
CA ARG A 81 -5.85 -17.26 3.48
C ARG A 81 -6.02 -18.77 3.31
N GLY A 82 -5.70 -19.30 2.13
CA GLY A 82 -5.92 -20.72 1.77
C GLY A 82 -7.31 -20.98 1.19
N ASN A 83 -8.03 -19.92 0.79
CA ASN A 83 -9.34 -20.04 0.17
C ASN A 83 -9.18 -20.39 -1.32
N THR A 84 -10.06 -21.23 -1.84
CA THR A 84 -10.14 -21.48 -3.28
C THR A 84 -10.58 -20.20 -3.99
N VAL A 85 -9.75 -19.69 -4.90
CA VAL A 85 -10.13 -18.55 -5.74
C VAL A 85 -11.19 -19.04 -6.73
N THR A 86 -12.40 -18.50 -6.65
CA THR A 86 -13.52 -18.82 -7.55
C THR A 86 -13.67 -17.72 -8.60
N GLU A 87 -14.24 -18.06 -9.76
CA GLU A 87 -14.61 -17.11 -10.82
C GLU A 87 -15.43 -15.93 -10.27
N GLU A 88 -16.30 -16.17 -9.29
CA GLU A 88 -17.11 -15.14 -8.63
C GLU A 88 -16.28 -14.06 -7.93
N ILE A 89 -15.20 -14.47 -7.25
CA ILE A 89 -14.32 -13.53 -6.53
C ILE A 89 -13.60 -12.64 -7.54
N VAL A 90 -13.12 -13.23 -8.63
CA VAL A 90 -12.43 -12.50 -9.70
C VAL A 90 -13.42 -11.57 -10.39
N ARG A 91 -14.63 -12.03 -10.72
CA ARG A 91 -15.68 -11.21 -11.36
C ARG A 91 -16.11 -10.03 -10.49
N LYS A 92 -16.33 -10.25 -9.20
CA LYS A 92 -16.71 -9.20 -8.25
C LYS A 92 -15.63 -8.12 -8.11
N THR A 93 -14.36 -8.50 -8.27
CA THR A 93 -13.22 -7.61 -8.02
C THR A 93 -12.60 -7.02 -9.29
N ALA A 94 -12.86 -7.59 -10.47
CA ALA A 94 -12.41 -7.14 -11.78
C ALA A 94 -13.24 -5.97 -12.35
N GLY A 95 -14.46 -5.77 -11.84
CA GLY A 95 -15.40 -4.80 -12.39
C GLY A 95 -16.08 -5.31 -13.68
N SER A 96 -17.15 -4.61 -14.10
CA SER A 96 -18.01 -5.02 -15.23
C SER A 96 -17.33 -4.97 -16.61
N SER A 97 -16.14 -4.36 -16.71
CA SER A 97 -15.40 -4.14 -17.96
C SER A 97 -14.61 -5.36 -18.43
N LEU A 98 -14.37 -6.35 -17.56
CA LEU A 98 -13.59 -7.54 -17.88
C LEU A 98 -14.53 -8.71 -18.16
N GLY A 99 -14.50 -9.22 -19.39
CA GLY A 99 -15.39 -10.29 -19.86
C GLY A 99 -15.10 -11.66 -19.23
N ALA A 100 -16.08 -12.57 -19.29
CA ALA A 100 -15.98 -13.92 -18.71
C ALA A 100 -14.78 -14.74 -19.23
N ALA A 101 -14.40 -14.55 -20.50
CA ALA A 101 -13.21 -15.19 -21.07
C ALA A 101 -11.92 -14.76 -20.37
N TRP A 102 -11.80 -13.47 -20.01
CA TRP A 102 -10.64 -12.96 -19.26
C TRP A 102 -10.57 -13.57 -17.86
N THR A 103 -11.72 -13.65 -17.17
CA THR A 103 -11.84 -14.24 -15.83
C THR A 103 -11.41 -15.70 -15.82
N ARG A 104 -11.84 -16.48 -16.83
CA ARG A 104 -11.46 -17.88 -16.98
C ARG A 104 -9.96 -18.05 -17.22
N THR A 105 -9.37 -17.30 -18.15
CA THR A 105 -7.93 -17.33 -18.40
C THR A 105 -7.12 -16.97 -17.15
N LYS A 106 -7.58 -15.98 -16.37
CA LYS A 106 -6.94 -15.62 -15.11
C LYS A 106 -7.06 -16.73 -14.07
N LEU A 107 -8.22 -17.37 -13.97
CA LEU A 107 -8.44 -18.48 -13.05
C LEU A 107 -7.49 -19.64 -13.35
N GLU A 108 -7.34 -20.00 -14.63
CA GLU A 108 -6.40 -21.04 -15.08
C GLU A 108 -4.95 -20.69 -14.71
N GLN A 109 -4.53 -19.43 -14.92
CA GLN A 109 -3.22 -18.94 -14.52
C GLN A 109 -3.01 -19.02 -12.99
N ILE A 110 -4.01 -18.66 -12.19
CA ILE A 110 -3.94 -18.69 -10.72
C ILE A 110 -3.87 -20.12 -10.19
N GLN A 111 -4.65 -21.04 -10.77
CA GLN A 111 -4.63 -22.45 -10.38
C GLN A 111 -3.26 -23.08 -10.65
N ALA A 112 -2.65 -22.76 -11.80
CA ALA A 112 -1.30 -23.20 -12.13
C ALA A 112 -0.23 -22.65 -11.17
N LEU A 113 -0.43 -21.47 -10.54
CA LEU A 113 0.50 -20.95 -9.53
C LEU A 113 0.40 -21.70 -8.20
N SER A 114 -0.82 -22.03 -7.78
CA SER A 114 -1.10 -22.62 -6.46
C SER A 114 -0.39 -23.96 -6.25
N SER A 115 -0.20 -24.75 -7.31
CA SER A 115 0.48 -26.05 -7.26
C SER A 115 1.97 -25.98 -6.91
N HIS A 116 2.61 -24.80 -6.98
CA HIS A 116 4.06 -24.66 -6.84
C HIS A 116 4.52 -23.88 -5.61
N SER A 117 3.60 -23.33 -4.81
CA SER A 117 3.97 -22.53 -3.62
C SER A 117 4.25 -23.43 -2.41
N LYS A 118 5.54 -23.67 -2.12
CA LYS A 118 6.00 -24.23 -0.83
C LYS A 118 6.55 -23.10 0.01
N THR A 119 5.75 -22.55 0.92
CA THR A 119 6.10 -21.31 1.63
C THR A 119 6.04 -21.43 3.13
N SER A 120 6.91 -20.68 3.80
CA SER A 120 6.87 -20.56 5.25
C SER A 120 5.58 -19.84 5.68
N ASN A 121 4.88 -20.41 6.67
CA ASN A 121 3.69 -19.77 7.25
C ASN A 121 3.97 -18.35 7.75
N ALA A 122 5.18 -18.07 8.26
CA ALA A 122 5.56 -16.74 8.72
C ALA A 122 5.61 -15.71 7.57
N GLN A 123 6.20 -16.08 6.42
CA GLN A 123 6.25 -15.23 5.24
C GLN A 123 4.85 -15.01 4.65
N ARG A 124 4.02 -16.06 4.64
CA ARG A 124 2.62 -15.97 4.18
C ARG A 124 1.81 -15.00 5.05
N THR A 125 1.92 -15.11 6.37
CA THR A 125 1.24 -14.22 7.31
C THR A 125 1.75 -12.78 7.19
N ALA A 126 3.07 -12.57 7.09
CA ALA A 126 3.64 -11.25 6.91
C ALA A 126 3.15 -10.57 5.62
N LEU A 127 3.14 -11.31 4.51
CA LEU A 127 2.61 -10.83 3.23
C LEU A 127 1.11 -10.53 3.30
N LEU A 128 0.33 -11.39 3.99
CA LEU A 128 -1.10 -11.15 4.20
C LEU A 128 -1.33 -9.83 4.96
N CYS A 129 -0.58 -9.58 6.04
CA CYS A 129 -0.68 -8.33 6.78
C CYS A 129 -0.38 -7.11 5.89
N MET A 130 0.66 -7.19 5.05
CA MET A 130 0.97 -6.10 4.11
C MET A 130 -0.13 -5.88 3.08
N VAL A 131 -0.73 -6.95 2.55
CA VAL A 131 -1.85 -6.86 1.59
C VAL A 131 -3.08 -6.22 2.21
N GLU A 132 -3.42 -6.54 3.46
CA GLU A 132 -4.56 -5.91 4.16
C GLU A 132 -4.31 -4.41 4.39
N ILE A 133 -3.08 -4.01 4.74
CA ILE A 133 -2.73 -2.59 4.88
C ILE A 133 -2.91 -1.86 3.54
N VAL A 134 -2.46 -2.44 2.43
CA VAL A 134 -2.61 -1.80 1.12
C VAL A 134 -4.09 -1.74 0.68
N LEU A 135 -4.87 -2.78 0.95
CA LEU A 135 -6.30 -2.81 0.63
C LEU A 135 -7.09 -1.75 1.41
N THR A 136 -6.86 -1.66 2.73
CA THR A 136 -7.54 -0.65 3.57
C THR A 136 -7.25 0.77 3.08
N GLN A 137 -6.02 1.06 2.66
CA GLN A 137 -5.66 2.37 2.08
C GLN A 137 -6.36 2.67 0.74
N GLN A 138 -6.69 1.64 -0.04
CA GLN A 138 -7.40 1.80 -1.32
C GLN A 138 -8.92 1.96 -1.14
N GLU A 139 -9.49 1.40 -0.08
CA GLU A 139 -10.92 1.51 0.22
C GLU A 139 -11.28 2.87 0.87
N THR A 140 -10.31 3.53 1.51
CA THR A 140 -10.50 4.83 2.18
C THR A 140 -10.20 6.06 1.30
N ALA A 141 -9.68 5.85 0.09
CA ALA A 141 -9.30 6.91 -0.86
C ALA A 141 -10.41 7.16 -1.89
#